data_AF-A0A4U0UZ02-F1
#
_entry.id   AF-A0A4U0UZ02-F1
#
_cell.length_a   1.000
_cell.length_b   1.000
_cell.length_c   1.000
_cell.angle_alpha   90.00
_cell.angle_beta   90.00
_cell.angle_gamma   90.00
#
_symmetry.space_group_name_H-M   'P 1'
#
loop_
_entity.id
_entity.type
_entity.pdbx_description
1 polymer ?
#
loop_
_entity_poly.entity_id
_entity_poly.type
_entity_poly.pdbx_seq_one_letter_code
_entity_poly.pdbx_strand_id
1 'polypeptide(L)'
;MASRPLPPFLPENEAAFFEHVREFPAQWYKYCSEIYEYSDKIDQHLIDTRTDLDQSRRDNAELRANETDLKQELASVRASALAIQDYQKKELKETRDELLEAKKREQQALDAAIPT
;
A
#
# COMPACT_ATOMS: atom_id res chain seq x y z
N MET A 1 3.62 18.89 -21.10
CA MET A 1 2.31 19.19 -21.69
C MET A 1 2.48 20.28 -22.73
N ALA A 2 1.75 20.21 -23.85
CA ALA A 2 1.73 21.31 -24.80
C ALA A 2 1.10 22.55 -24.13
N SER A 3 1.64 23.74 -24.42
CA SER A 3 1.09 24.98 -23.88
C SER A 3 -0.26 25.29 -24.55
N ARG A 4 -1.19 25.89 -23.81
CA ARG A 4 -2.48 26.32 -24.35
C ARG A 4 -2.24 27.28 -25.53
N PRO A 5 -2.85 27.04 -26.71
CA PRO A 5 -2.79 27.97 -27.83
C PRO A 5 -3.32 29.34 -27.41
N LEU A 6 -2.65 30.39 -27.86
CA LEU A 6 -3.07 31.77 -27.62
C LEU A 6 -3.73 32.34 -28.87
N PRO A 7 -4.74 33.21 -28.73
CA PRO A 7 -5.32 33.87 -29.88
C PRO A 7 -4.26 34.73 -30.58
N PRO A 8 -4.39 34.93 -31.90
CA PRO A 8 -3.42 35.73 -32.66
C PRO A 8 -3.42 37.20 -32.21
N PHE A 9 -4.54 37.66 -31.67
CA PHE A 9 -4.75 39.01 -31.18
C PHE A 9 -5.73 38.99 -30.00
N LEU A 10 -5.50 39.83 -28.99
CA LEU A 10 -6.42 40.03 -27.89
C LEU A 10 -7.20 41.34 -28.12
N PRO A 11 -8.45 41.27 -28.61
CA PRO A 11 -9.22 42.46 -28.95
C PRO A 11 -9.68 43.22 -27.70
N GLU A 12 -9.56 44.55 -27.75
CA GLU A 12 -10.07 45.45 -26.69
C GLU A 12 -11.60 45.57 -26.71
N ASN A 13 -12.21 45.35 -27.88
CA ASN A 13 -13.64 45.37 -28.10
C ASN A 13 -14.03 44.52 -29.32
N GLU A 14 -15.33 44.29 -29.49
CA GLU A 14 -15.87 43.44 -30.54
C GLU A 14 -15.60 43.98 -31.96
N ALA A 15 -15.56 45.30 -32.14
CA ALA A 15 -15.25 45.89 -33.45
C ALA A 15 -13.80 45.59 -33.87
N ALA A 16 -12.84 45.78 -32.97
CA ALA A 16 -11.43 45.46 -33.20
C ALA A 16 -11.22 43.96 -33.48
N PHE A 17 -12.02 43.08 -32.84
CA PHE A 17 -12.03 41.66 -33.16
C PHE A 17 -12.47 41.41 -34.61
N PHE A 18 -13.62 41.94 -35.02
CA PHE A 18 -14.14 41.70 -36.38
C PHE A 18 -13.24 42.26 -37.48
N GLU A 19 -12.63 43.43 -37.25
CA GLU A 19 -11.63 43.98 -38.17
C GLU A 19 -10.44 43.03 -38.34
N HIS A 20 -9.86 42.57 -37.23
CA HIS A 20 -8.71 41.67 -37.27
C HIS A 20 -9.04 40.29 -37.85
N VAL A 21 -10.25 39.77 -37.61
CA VAL A 21 -10.70 38.50 -38.23
C VAL A 21 -10.82 38.63 -39.74
N ARG A 22 -11.32 39.77 -40.23
CA ARG A 22 -11.43 40.04 -41.67
C ARG A 22 -10.07 40.18 -42.34
N GLU A 23 -9.13 40.85 -41.66
CA GLU A 23 -7.79 41.08 -42.20
C GLU A 23 -6.91 39.81 -42.14
N PHE A 24 -7.04 39.01 -41.08
CA PHE A 24 -6.20 37.82 -40.84
C PHE A 24 -6.99 36.53 -40.60
N PRO A 25 -7.90 36.12 -41.52
CA PRO A 25 -8.78 34.97 -41.30
C PRO A 25 -8.01 33.64 -41.13
N ALA A 26 -6.87 33.49 -41.81
CA ALA A 26 -6.05 32.29 -41.72
C ALA A 26 -5.42 32.08 -40.33
N GLN A 27 -5.04 33.17 -39.65
CA GLN A 27 -4.47 33.10 -38.29
C GLN A 27 -5.54 32.65 -37.28
N TRP A 28 -6.76 33.18 -37.42
CA TRP A 28 -7.90 32.78 -36.60
C TRP A 28 -8.35 31.35 -36.87
N TYR A 29 -8.39 30.92 -38.14
CA TYR A 29 -8.66 29.52 -38.48
C TYR A 29 -7.66 28.59 -37.81
N LYS A 30 -6.36 28.88 -37.94
CA LYS A 30 -5.29 28.11 -37.31
C LYS A 30 -5.45 28.05 -35.79
N TYR A 31 -5.66 29.19 -35.13
CA TYR A 31 -5.87 29.24 -33.68
C TYR A 31 -7.08 28.38 -33.25
N CYS A 32 -8.21 28.49 -33.95
CA CYS A 32 -9.39 27.69 -33.64
C CYS A 32 -9.11 26.19 -33.80
N SER A 33 -8.44 25.78 -34.88
CA SER A 33 -8.03 24.38 -35.07
C SER A 33 -7.10 23.88 -33.96
N GLU A 34 -6.09 24.67 -33.59
CA GLU A 34 -5.16 24.33 -32.50
C GLU A 34 -5.87 24.23 -31.14
N ILE A 35 -6.88 25.07 -30.88
CA ILE A 35 -7.69 25.01 -29.66
C ILE A 35 -8.53 23.73 -29.61
N TYR A 36 -9.14 23.31 -30.71
CA TYR A 36 -9.88 22.04 -30.75
C TYR A 36 -8.96 20.86 -30.47
N GLU A 37 -7.82 20.78 -31.16
CA GLU A 37 -6.84 19.72 -30.90
C GLU A 37 -6.29 19.74 -29.47
N TYR A 38 -6.07 20.93 -28.91
CA TYR A 38 -5.65 21.09 -27.53
C TYR A 38 -6.72 20.59 -26.55
N SER A 39 -8.00 20.92 -26.80
CA SER A 39 -9.12 20.45 -25.98
C SER A 39 -9.21 18.94 -25.98
N ASP A 40 -9.17 18.31 -27.16
CA ASP A 40 -9.22 16.85 -27.29
C ASP A 40 -8.07 16.17 -26.52
N LYS A 41 -6.86 16.74 -26.60
CA LYS A 41 -5.70 16.23 -25.86
C LYS A 41 -5.87 16.37 -24.35
N ILE A 42 -6.45 17.48 -23.87
CA ILE A 42 -6.71 17.68 -22.45
C ILE A 42 -7.80 16.73 -21.95
N ASP A 43 -8.89 16.55 -22.70
CA ASP A 43 -9.96 15.63 -22.33
C ASP A 43 -9.44 14.19 -22.22
N GLN A 44 -8.63 13.76 -23.20
CA GLN A 44 -7.99 12.45 -23.13
C GLN A 44 -7.05 12.33 -21.91
N HIS A 45 -6.21 13.34 -21.67
CA HIS A 45 -5.31 13.34 -20.52
C HIS A 45 -6.08 13.28 -19.18
N LEU A 46 -7.23 13.95 -19.08
CA LEU A 46 -8.08 13.91 -17.90
C LEU A 46 -8.69 12.52 -17.68
N ILE A 47 -9.11 11.85 -18.76
CA ILE A 47 -9.62 10.47 -18.72
C ILE A 47 -8.51 9.51 -18.26
N ASP A 48 -7.31 9.63 -18.84
CA ASP A 48 -6.16 8.79 -18.49
C ASP A 48 -5.76 9.00 -17.02
N THR A 49 -5.63 10.26 -16.59
CA THR A 49 -5.29 10.62 -15.20
C THR A 49 -6.34 10.08 -14.21
N ARG A 50 -7.63 10.15 -14.57
CA ARG A 50 -8.70 9.61 -13.73
C ARG A 50 -8.62 8.08 -13.64
N THR A 51 -8.32 7.42 -14.75
CA THR A 51 -8.18 5.97 -14.81
C THR A 51 -6.99 5.51 -13.95
N ASP A 52 -5.84 6.17 -14.08
CA ASP A 52 -4.65 5.91 -13.27
C ASP A 52 -4.91 6.15 -11.77
N LEU A 53 -5.64 7.22 -11.43
CA LEU A 53 -6.02 7.51 -10.05
C LEU A 53 -6.93 6.42 -9.47
N ASP A 54 -7.92 5.96 -10.23
CA ASP A 54 -8.84 4.92 -9.79
C ASP A 54 -8.17 3.55 -9.70
N GLN A 55 -7.15 3.27 -10.53
CA GLN A 55 -6.31 2.09 -10.39
C GLN A 55 -5.42 2.19 -9.14
N SER A 56 -4.72 3.30 -8.96
CA SER A 56 -3.86 3.53 -7.79
C SER A 56 -4.64 3.43 -6.46
N ARG A 57 -5.90 3.90 -6.44
CA ARG A 57 -6.79 3.72 -5.28
C ARG A 57 -7.13 2.27 -4.99
N ARG A 58 -7.38 1.46 -6.04
CA ARG A 58 -7.64 0.03 -5.90
C ARG A 58 -6.42 -0.71 -5.38
N ASP A 59 -5.25 -0.45 -5.96
CA ASP A 59 -3.98 -1.03 -5.53
C ASP A 59 -3.67 -0.66 -4.06
N ASN A 60 -3.93 0.59 -3.66
CA ASN A 60 -3.74 1.01 -2.28
C ASN A 60 -4.70 0.30 -1.31
N ALA A 61 -5.95 0.09 -1.71
CA ALA A 61 -6.92 -0.63 -0.89
C ALA A 61 -6.52 -2.10 -0.71
N GLU A 62 -6.05 -2.75 -1.79
CA GLU A 62 -5.54 -4.12 -1.74
C GLU A 62 -4.30 -4.24 -0.84
N LEU A 63 -3.33 -3.33 -0.98
CA LEU A 63 -2.14 -3.31 -0.13
C LEU A 63 -2.50 -3.14 1.36
N ARG A 64 -3.50 -2.31 1.69
CA ARG A 64 -3.96 -2.14 3.08
C ARG A 64 -4.65 -3.39 3.62
N ALA A 65 -5.42 -4.10 2.79
CA ALA A 65 -6.03 -5.38 3.17
C ALA A 65 -4.93 -6.41 3.46
N ASN A 66 -3.98 -6.56 2.54
CA ASN A 66 -2.84 -7.46 2.71
C ASN A 66 -2.00 -7.13 3.95
N GLU A 67 -1.75 -5.84 4.23
CA GLU A 67 -1.05 -5.42 5.44
C GLU A 67 -1.82 -5.80 6.71
N THR A 68 -3.15 -5.71 6.68
CA THR A 68 -4.00 -6.08 7.81
C THR A 68 -3.94 -7.59 8.06
N ASP A 69 -4.03 -8.39 7.00
CA ASP A 69 -3.97 -9.85 7.08
C ASP A 69 -2.60 -10.31 7.60
N LEU A 70 -1.51 -9.76 7.06
CA LEU A 70 -0.15 -10.04 7.54
C LEU A 70 0.05 -9.68 9.02
N LYS A 71 -0.56 -8.57 9.50
CA LYS A 71 -0.52 -8.22 10.92
C LYS A 71 -1.26 -9.23 11.79
N GLN A 72 -2.39 -9.75 11.32
CA GLN A 72 -3.14 -10.79 12.03
C GLN A 72 -2.37 -12.11 12.06
N GLU A 73 -1.80 -12.54 10.93
CA GLU A 73 -0.96 -13.72 10.87
C GLU A 73 0.26 -13.61 11.79
N LEU A 74 0.94 -12.46 11.79
CA LEU A 74 2.07 -12.21 12.67
C LEU A 74 1.66 -12.28 14.15
N ALA A 75 0.49 -11.73 14.51
CA ALA A 75 -0.03 -11.82 15.86
C ALA A 75 -0.34 -13.27 16.26
N SER A 76 -0.94 -14.06 15.36
CA SER A 76 -1.23 -15.48 15.56
C SER A 76 0.04 -16.30 15.75
N VAL A 77 1.05 -16.11 14.89
CA VAL A 77 2.35 -16.79 14.99
C VAL A 77 3.05 -16.43 16.30
N ARG A 78 3.02 -15.17 16.72
CA ARG A 78 3.59 -14.74 18.01
C ARG A 78 2.88 -15.39 19.19
N ALA A 79 1.55 -15.45 19.17
CA ALA A 79 0.77 -16.11 20.22
C ALA A 79 1.10 -17.62 20.30
N SER A 80 1.19 -18.28 19.14
CA SER A 80 1.57 -19.69 19.04
C SER A 80 2.98 -19.94 19.58
N ALA A 81 3.95 -19.09 19.23
CA ALA A 81 5.32 -19.20 19.72
C ALA A 81 5.42 -19.05 21.24
N LEU A 82 4.66 -18.11 21.83
CA LEU A 82 4.59 -17.94 23.29
C LEU A 82 3.97 -19.18 23.96
N ALA A 83 2.88 -19.71 23.41
CA ALA A 83 2.24 -20.91 23.94
C ALA A 83 3.17 -22.13 23.90
N ILE A 84 3.92 -22.32 22.80
CA ILE A 84 4.92 -23.38 22.67
C ILE A 84 6.03 -23.18 23.72
N GLN A 85 6.54 -21.96 23.87
CA GLN A 85 7.59 -21.66 24.84
C GLN A 85 7.13 -21.98 26.27
N ASP A 86 5.91 -21.62 26.64
CA ASP A 86 5.36 -21.90 27.96
C ASP A 86 5.11 -23.39 28.20
N TYR A 87 4.63 -24.09 27.17
CA TYR A 87 4.51 -25.55 27.21
C TYR A 87 5.86 -26.23 27.44
N GLN A 88 6.89 -25.85 26.67
CA GLN A 88 8.25 -26.41 26.81
C GLN A 88 8.87 -26.12 28.19
N LYS A 89 8.65 -24.93 28.75
CA LYS A 89 9.09 -24.61 30.12
C LYS A 89 8.42 -25.50 31.16
N LYS A 90 7.13 -25.76 30.99
CA LYS A 90 6.35 -26.62 31.90
C LYS A 90 6.84 -28.06 31.81
N GLU A 91 6.97 -28.60 30.61
CA GLU A 91 7.48 -29.95 30.36
C GLU A 91 8.88 -30.13 30.95
N LEU A 92 9.81 -29.21 30.68
CA LEU A 92 11.16 -29.24 31.25
C LEU A 92 11.15 -29.27 32.79
N LYS A 93 10.26 -28.51 33.42
CA LYS A 93 10.12 -28.48 34.87
C LYS A 93 9.60 -29.82 35.39
N GLU A 94 8.56 -30.37 34.78
CA GLU A 94 7.99 -31.67 35.14
C GLU A 94 9.04 -32.77 35.02
N THR A 95 9.78 -32.84 33.91
CA THR A 95 10.86 -33.83 33.73
C THR A 95 11.97 -33.65 34.76
N ARG A 96 12.32 -32.40 35.11
CA ARG A 96 13.33 -32.12 36.13
C ARG A 96 12.88 -32.57 37.52
N ASP A 97 11.63 -32.32 37.88
CA ASP A 97 11.06 -32.71 39.16
C ASP A 97 10.98 -34.24 39.28
N GLU A 98 10.55 -34.94 38.21
CA GLU A 98 10.55 -36.40 38.13
C GLU A 98 11.95 -37.02 38.30
N LEU A 99 12.95 -36.45 37.63
CA LEU A 99 14.34 -36.92 37.73
C LEU A 99 14.90 -36.73 39.15
N LEU A 100 14.52 -35.63 39.81
CA LEU A 100 14.95 -35.34 41.18
C LEU A 100 14.31 -36.33 42.17
N GLU A 101 13.02 -36.64 42.00
CA GLU A 101 12.34 -37.67 42.78
C GLU A 101 12.89 -39.07 42.53
N ALA A 102 13.20 -39.42 41.28
CA ALA A 102 13.85 -40.69 40.95
C ALA A 102 15.20 -40.84 41.66
N LYS A 103 16.04 -39.79 41.65
CA LYS A 103 17.32 -39.77 42.37
C LYS A 103 17.16 -39.89 43.88
N LYS A 104 16.15 -39.23 44.47
CA LYS A 104 15.86 -39.38 45.91
C LYS A 104 15.48 -40.82 46.25
N ARG A 105 14.64 -41.46 45.44
CA ARG A 105 14.24 -42.87 45.64
C ARG A 105 15.43 -43.81 45.52
N GLU A 106 16.31 -43.56 44.55
CA GLU A 106 17.55 -44.33 44.38
C GLU A 106 18.44 -44.20 45.62
N GLN A 107 18.66 -42.99 46.11
CA GLN A 107 19.46 -42.75 47.32
C GLN A 107 18.84 -43.44 48.55
N GLN A 108 17.52 -43.33 48.75
CA GLN A 108 16.82 -43.99 49.85
C GLN A 108 16.93 -45.52 49.78
N ALA A 109 16.87 -46.10 48.58
CA ALA A 109 17.04 -47.53 48.38
C ALA A 109 18.48 -47.98 48.69
N LEU A 110 19.48 -47.18 48.31
CA LEU A 110 20.89 -47.44 48.64
C LEU A 110 21.13 -47.37 50.16
N ASP A 111 20.63 -46.34 50.82
CA ASP A 111 20.78 -46.16 52.27
C ASP A 111 20.11 -47.30 53.05
N ALA A 112 18.94 -47.79 52.59
CA ALA A 112 18.24 -48.93 53.18
C ALA A 112 18.94 -50.29 52.93
N ALA A 113 19.82 -50.38 51.94
CA ALA A 113 20.58 -51.59 51.61
C ALA A 113 21.89 -51.71 52.39
N ILE A 114 22.29 -50.69 53.16
CA ILE A 114 23.45 -50.73 54.05
C ILE A 114 23.08 -51.58 55.28
N PRO A 115 23.77 -52.71 55.56
CA PRO A 115 23.45 -53.56 56.69
C PRO A 115 23.77 -52.85 58.01
N THR A 116 22.79 -52.79 58.93
CA THR A 116 22.97 -52.39 60.34
C THR A 116 23.51 -53.53 61.19
#